data_AF-A0A3B0VSI3-F1
#
_entry.id   AF-A0A3B0VSI3-F1
#
_cell.length_a   1.000
_cell.length_b   1.000
_cell.length_c   1.000
_cell.angle_alpha   90.00
_cell.angle_beta   90.00
_cell.angle_gamma   90.00
#
_symmetry.space_group_name_H-M   'P 1'
#
loop_
_entity.id
_entity.type
_entity.pdbx_description
1 polymer ?
#
loop_
_entity_poly.entity_id
_entity_poly.type
_entity_poly.pdbx_seq_one_letter_code
_entity_poly.pdbx_strand_id
1 'polypeptide(L)'
;MSDSFPPKGYVQTKSAVSGIDVYMPRPSEADHRKVVDFRCPNCDGATAYSTDDGGLTCSFCGYHDAPQKEVVGKGAEEFEFTVETVERAVNGWGQERKELVCSSCATHTTLSTEMLTHTCPFCGSNAVVQTKAPQDVLRPRFLVPFVTTTDQCRQKTAVWLNSSWMLPKDLQKLARSAEYTPIYIPFWTFDARTTAAWRAEVRNTDAKRRRHSASNWNWERSSLLKLGNRDGQQWDWENGKTNLFTDDMLVSGSSKLSKTLLKQMRGYQLSALVPYDPTFL
;
A
#
# COMPACT_ATOMS: atom_id res chain seq x y z
N MET A 1 29.70 -43.41 -6.71
CA MET A 1 28.93 -42.56 -5.77
C MET A 1 27.73 -43.38 -5.38
N SER A 2 27.72 -43.91 -4.16
CA SER A 2 26.64 -44.74 -3.64
C SER A 2 25.44 -43.86 -3.34
N ASP A 3 24.41 -43.93 -4.17
CA ASP A 3 23.11 -43.36 -3.82
C ASP A 3 22.63 -44.05 -2.55
N SER A 4 22.50 -43.26 -1.47
CA SER A 4 22.07 -43.76 -0.16
C SER A 4 20.69 -44.39 -0.30
N PHE A 5 20.60 -45.69 -0.02
CA PHE A 5 19.33 -46.39 0.05
C PHE A 5 18.76 -46.28 1.48
N PRO A 6 17.49 -45.90 1.66
CA PRO A 6 16.47 -45.62 0.65
C PRO A 6 16.56 -44.22 0.02
N PRO A 7 16.04 -44.03 -1.22
CA PRO A 7 16.00 -42.74 -1.88
C PRO A 7 15.24 -41.68 -1.06
N LYS A 8 15.67 -40.41 -1.16
CA LYS A 8 15.03 -39.29 -0.45
C LYS A 8 13.53 -39.24 -0.75
N GLY A 9 12.72 -39.15 0.30
CA GLY A 9 11.26 -39.07 0.20
C GLY A 9 10.54 -40.42 0.28
N TYR A 10 11.24 -41.53 0.54
CA TYR A 10 10.62 -42.84 0.77
C TYR A 10 10.66 -43.23 2.25
N VAL A 11 9.63 -43.92 2.71
CA VAL A 11 9.49 -44.43 4.09
C VAL A 11 9.28 -45.93 4.07
N GLN A 12 9.88 -46.65 5.02
CA GLN A 12 9.72 -48.10 5.15
C GLN A 12 8.28 -48.42 5.60
N THR A 13 7.65 -49.38 4.95
CA THR A 13 6.31 -49.87 5.26
C THR A 13 6.33 -51.38 5.50
N LYS A 14 5.30 -51.91 6.18
CA LYS A 14 5.21 -53.34 6.50
C LYS A 14 4.97 -54.13 5.23
N SER A 15 5.88 -55.05 4.92
CA SER A 15 5.70 -56.04 3.85
C SER A 15 4.72 -57.14 4.29
N ALA A 16 3.90 -57.60 3.35
CA ALA A 16 3.05 -58.78 3.55
C ALA A 16 3.86 -60.10 3.56
N VAL A 17 5.11 -60.06 3.09
CA VAL A 17 6.02 -61.21 3.02
C VAL A 17 7.15 -61.01 4.02
N SER A 18 7.35 -61.99 4.90
CA SER A 18 8.41 -61.98 5.90
C SER A 18 9.80 -61.93 5.26
N GLY A 19 10.64 -60.99 5.69
CA GLY A 19 12.03 -60.85 5.24
C GLY A 19 12.23 -59.90 4.07
N ILE A 20 11.18 -59.21 3.60
CA ILE A 20 11.29 -58.18 2.55
C ILE A 20 11.01 -56.81 3.17
N ASP A 21 11.93 -55.86 3.00
CA ASP A 21 11.71 -54.46 3.35
C ASP A 21 11.15 -53.69 2.16
N VAL A 22 9.95 -53.13 2.32
CA VAL A 22 9.28 -52.35 1.27
C VAL A 22 9.35 -50.87 1.64
N TYR A 23 9.74 -50.04 0.69
CA TYR A 23 9.78 -48.59 0.84
C TYR A 23 8.77 -47.97 -0.11
N MET A 24 7.88 -47.14 0.42
CA MET A 24 6.88 -46.41 -0.37
C MET A 24 7.19 -44.91 -0.36
N PRO A 25 6.76 -44.14 -1.38
CA PRO A 25 6.83 -42.69 -1.34
C PRO A 25 6.11 -42.19 -0.10
N ARG A 26 6.69 -41.20 0.61
CA ARG A 26 6.08 -40.58 1.79
C ARG A 26 4.66 -40.13 1.39
N PRO A 27 3.60 -40.66 2.02
CA PRO A 27 2.24 -40.23 1.76
C PRO A 27 2.17 -38.71 1.94
N SER A 28 1.56 -37.99 1.01
CA SER A 28 1.28 -36.57 1.21
C SER A 28 0.42 -36.44 2.47
N GLU A 29 0.85 -35.62 3.42
CA GLU A 29 0.03 -35.27 4.59
C GLU A 29 -1.32 -34.79 4.05
N ALA A 30 -2.37 -35.56 4.34
CA ALA A 30 -3.72 -35.16 3.98
C ALA A 30 -3.99 -33.84 4.69
N ASP A 31 -4.33 -32.81 3.91
CA ASP A 31 -4.69 -31.49 4.42
C ASP A 31 -5.96 -31.64 5.28
N HIS A 32 -5.77 -31.85 6.58
CA HIS A 32 -6.85 -31.97 7.56
C HIS A 32 -7.39 -30.57 7.90
N ARG A 33 -7.76 -29.78 6.89
CA ARG A 33 -8.64 -28.63 7.12
C ARG A 33 -9.98 -29.18 7.58
N LYS A 34 -10.30 -28.98 8.86
CA LYS A 34 -11.65 -29.22 9.36
C LYS A 34 -12.61 -28.40 8.49
N VAL A 35 -13.47 -29.10 7.76
CA VAL A 35 -14.63 -28.47 7.13
C VAL A 35 -15.54 -28.01 8.26
N VAL A 36 -15.54 -26.71 8.54
CA VAL A 36 -16.44 -26.10 9.51
C VAL A 36 -17.71 -25.73 8.76
N ASP A 37 -18.79 -26.40 9.09
CA ASP A 37 -20.11 -26.12 8.50
C ASP A 37 -20.73 -24.94 9.26
N PHE A 38 -20.78 -23.78 8.62
CA PHE A 38 -21.33 -22.57 9.22
C PHE A 38 -22.85 -22.53 9.04
N ARG A 39 -23.57 -22.42 10.16
CA ARG A 39 -25.04 -22.35 10.22
C ARG A 39 -25.46 -20.92 10.51
N CYS A 40 -26.47 -20.44 9.78
CA CYS A 40 -26.99 -19.09 9.97
C CYS A 40 -27.61 -18.94 11.38
N PRO A 41 -27.19 -17.96 12.20
CA PRO A 41 -27.76 -17.76 13.54
C PRO A 41 -29.23 -17.33 13.52
N ASN A 42 -29.73 -16.81 12.39
CA ASN A 42 -31.12 -16.33 12.28
C ASN A 42 -32.11 -17.38 11.77
N CYS A 43 -31.68 -18.33 10.93
CA CYS A 43 -32.60 -19.29 10.29
C CYS A 43 -32.10 -20.74 10.23
N ASP A 44 -30.93 -21.04 10.80
CA ASP A 44 -30.25 -22.35 10.74
C ASP A 44 -29.96 -22.87 9.31
N GLY A 45 -30.17 -22.03 8.28
CA GLY A 45 -29.83 -22.35 6.90
C GLY A 45 -28.31 -22.40 6.68
N ALA A 46 -27.88 -23.15 5.67
CA ALA A 46 -26.49 -23.16 5.24
C ALA A 46 -26.03 -21.75 4.82
N THR A 47 -24.95 -21.26 5.41
CA THR A 47 -24.33 -19.99 4.98
C THR A 47 -23.24 -20.27 3.97
N ALA A 48 -23.22 -19.49 2.88
CA ALA A 48 -22.11 -19.49 1.94
C ALA A 48 -21.20 -18.31 2.26
N TYR A 49 -19.89 -18.54 2.24
CA TYR A 49 -18.91 -17.46 2.33
C TYR A 49 -18.98 -16.62 1.04
N SER A 50 -19.26 -15.32 1.19
CA SER A 50 -19.20 -14.36 0.07
C SER A 50 -17.76 -13.89 -0.07
N THR A 51 -17.12 -14.24 -1.19
CA THR A 51 -15.75 -13.79 -1.51
C THR A 51 -15.67 -12.28 -1.75
N ASP A 52 -16.79 -11.65 -2.13
CA ASP A 52 -16.83 -10.22 -2.44
C ASP A 52 -16.83 -9.35 -1.17
N ASP A 53 -17.54 -9.79 -0.12
CA ASP A 53 -17.67 -9.04 1.14
C ASP A 53 -16.72 -9.56 2.24
N GLY A 54 -16.16 -10.76 2.05
CA GLY A 54 -15.38 -11.48 3.05
C GLY A 54 -16.20 -11.94 4.26
N GLY A 55 -17.53 -11.99 4.12
CA GLY A 55 -18.49 -12.28 5.17
C GLY A 55 -19.31 -13.53 4.90
N LEU A 56 -20.11 -13.93 5.88
CA LEU A 56 -21.06 -15.03 5.73
C LEU A 56 -22.41 -14.47 5.28
N THR A 57 -22.84 -14.84 4.08
CA THR A 57 -24.17 -14.48 3.57
C THR A 57 -25.04 -15.73 3.54
N CYS A 58 -26.18 -15.67 4.23
CA CYS A 58 -27.20 -16.71 4.17
C CYS A 58 -28.09 -16.49 2.95
N SER A 59 -28.06 -17.42 2.00
CA SER A 59 -28.91 -17.38 0.80
C SER A 59 -30.40 -17.59 1.10
N PHE A 60 -30.75 -18.09 2.29
CA PHE A 60 -32.13 -18.42 2.66
C PHE A 60 -32.89 -17.24 3.27
N CYS A 61 -32.27 -16.52 4.22
CA CYS A 61 -32.93 -15.42 4.93
C CYS A 61 -32.30 -14.05 4.66
N GLY A 62 -31.20 -13.98 3.90
CA GLY A 62 -30.48 -12.75 3.63
C GLY A 62 -29.64 -12.23 4.80
N TYR A 63 -29.46 -13.03 5.87
CA TYR A 63 -28.55 -12.69 6.96
C TYR A 63 -27.13 -12.50 6.42
N HIS A 64 -26.52 -11.36 6.73
CA HIS A 64 -25.16 -11.02 6.33
C HIS A 64 -24.35 -10.72 7.59
N ASP A 65 -23.36 -11.57 7.86
CA ASP A 65 -22.36 -11.33 8.89
C ASP A 65 -21.12 -10.76 8.22
N ALA A 66 -20.92 -9.45 8.36
CA ALA A 66 -19.72 -8.80 7.87
C ALA A 66 -18.53 -9.34 8.69
N PRO A 67 -17.38 -9.63 8.06
CA PRO A 67 -16.19 -9.96 8.83
C PRO A 67 -15.90 -8.78 9.77
N GLN A 68 -15.67 -9.06 11.05
CA GLN A 68 -15.19 -8.03 11.98
C GLN A 68 -13.75 -7.66 11.58
N LYS A 69 -13.63 -6.78 10.58
CA LYS A 69 -12.38 -6.14 10.21
C LYS A 69 -12.23 -4.94 11.14
N GLU A 70 -11.35 -5.06 12.12
CA GLU A 70 -11.00 -3.93 12.97
C GLU A 70 -10.32 -2.87 12.10
N VAL A 71 -11.01 -1.75 11.89
CA VAL A 71 -10.43 -0.59 11.20
C VAL A 71 -9.65 0.20 12.24
N VAL A 72 -8.32 0.08 12.17
CA VAL A 72 -7.40 0.77 13.08
C VAL A 72 -7.22 2.22 12.65
N GLY A 73 -7.22 2.46 11.33
CA GLY A 73 -7.07 3.79 10.75
C GLY A 73 -5.81 4.52 11.26
N LYS A 74 -5.98 5.77 11.68
CA LYS A 74 -4.92 6.59 12.31
C LYS A 74 -4.48 6.13 13.69
N GLY A 75 -5.15 5.14 14.28
CA GLY A 75 -4.72 4.48 15.51
C GLY A 75 -3.78 3.30 15.26
N ALA A 76 -3.37 3.06 14.01
CA ALA A 76 -2.41 2.04 13.67
C ALA A 76 -1.13 2.21 14.51
N GLU A 77 -0.71 1.15 15.18
CA GLU A 77 0.44 1.20 16.07
C GLU A 77 1.71 1.57 15.28
N GLU A 78 2.34 2.67 15.68
CA GLU A 78 3.59 3.14 15.10
C GLU A 78 4.78 2.84 16.03
N PHE A 79 5.95 2.65 15.43
CA PHE A 79 7.17 2.45 16.20
C PHE A 79 8.25 3.42 15.76
N GLU A 80 9.14 3.74 16.70
CA GLU A 80 10.37 4.42 16.35
C GLU A 80 11.22 3.53 15.42
N PHE A 81 11.72 4.14 14.35
CA PHE A 81 12.54 3.45 13.36
C PHE A 81 13.97 3.24 13.88
N THR A 82 14.15 2.25 14.75
CA THR A 82 15.45 1.83 15.30
C THR A 82 15.83 0.44 14.79
N VAL A 83 17.13 0.11 14.85
CA VAL A 83 17.65 -1.22 14.46
C VAL A 83 16.98 -2.32 15.28
N GLU A 84 16.85 -2.10 16.59
CA GLU A 84 16.24 -3.05 17.53
C GLU A 84 14.77 -3.33 17.21
N THR A 85 14.01 -2.29 16.85
CA THR A 85 12.60 -2.43 16.44
C THR A 85 12.48 -3.20 15.14
N VAL A 86 13.36 -2.94 14.18
CA VAL A 86 13.37 -3.63 12.88
C VAL A 86 13.76 -5.10 13.04
N GLU A 87 14.72 -5.42 13.90
CA GLU A 87 15.13 -6.81 14.20
C GLU A 87 14.04 -7.62 14.91
N ARG A 88 13.20 -6.96 15.73
CA ARG A 88 12.06 -7.58 16.40
C ARG A 88 10.82 -7.67 15.50
N ALA A 89 10.83 -7.01 14.36
CA ALA A 89 9.70 -7.03 13.44
C ALA A 89 9.46 -8.43 12.90
N VAL A 90 8.19 -8.73 12.62
CA VAL A 90 7.82 -10.05 12.13
C VAL A 90 8.26 -10.18 10.67
N ASN A 91 9.10 -11.17 10.39
CA ASN A 91 9.53 -11.51 9.04
C ASN A 91 8.58 -12.51 8.36
N GLY A 92 8.65 -12.55 7.04
CA GLY A 92 7.91 -13.44 6.15
C GLY A 92 6.45 -13.03 5.98
N TRP A 93 5.71 -13.82 5.20
CA TRP A 93 4.35 -13.47 4.79
C TRP A 93 3.25 -14.07 5.67
N GLY A 94 3.61 -14.89 6.66
CA GLY A 94 2.67 -15.66 7.49
C GLY A 94 2.10 -16.91 6.81
N GLN A 95 2.13 -16.96 5.48
CA GLN A 95 1.82 -18.13 4.66
C GLN A 95 2.89 -18.31 3.58
N GLU A 96 2.96 -19.49 2.98
CA GLU A 96 3.81 -19.70 1.81
C GLU A 96 3.33 -18.85 0.63
N ARG A 97 4.28 -18.28 -0.10
CA ARG A 97 4.03 -17.43 -1.26
C ARG A 97 5.05 -17.67 -2.35
N LYS A 98 4.69 -17.27 -3.57
CA LYS A 98 5.59 -17.23 -4.71
C LYS A 98 6.04 -15.80 -4.96
N GLU A 99 7.24 -15.65 -5.47
CA GLU A 99 7.75 -14.38 -5.98
C GLU A 99 7.89 -14.49 -7.49
N LEU A 100 7.34 -13.51 -8.19
CA LEU A 100 7.50 -13.32 -9.63
C LEU A 100 8.55 -12.25 -9.88
N VAL A 101 9.61 -12.64 -10.56
CA VAL A 101 10.71 -11.76 -10.99
C VAL A 101 10.61 -11.55 -12.49
N CYS A 102 10.41 -10.31 -12.92
CA CYS A 102 10.33 -9.97 -14.33
C CYS A 102 11.72 -9.67 -14.91
N SER A 103 12.13 -10.36 -15.96
CA SER A 103 13.42 -10.13 -16.64
C SER A 103 13.46 -8.81 -17.43
N SER A 104 12.30 -8.27 -17.83
CA SER A 104 12.25 -7.03 -18.63
C SER A 104 12.32 -5.76 -17.78
N CYS A 105 11.65 -5.72 -16.62
CA CYS A 105 11.64 -4.54 -15.75
C CYS A 105 12.34 -4.74 -14.40
N ALA A 106 12.85 -5.96 -14.13
CA ALA A 106 13.48 -6.34 -12.87
C ALA A 106 12.62 -6.03 -11.63
N THR A 107 11.29 -6.11 -11.78
CA THR A 107 10.35 -5.95 -10.66
C THR A 107 10.08 -7.30 -10.03
N HIS A 108 9.98 -7.28 -8.70
CA HIS A 108 9.67 -8.40 -7.84
C HIS A 108 8.24 -8.23 -7.34
N THR A 109 7.39 -9.24 -7.56
CA THR A 109 5.99 -9.21 -7.16
C THR A 109 5.69 -10.46 -6.36
N THR A 110 5.15 -10.32 -5.16
CA THR A 110 4.73 -11.47 -4.36
C THR A 110 3.30 -11.87 -4.74
N LEU A 111 3.08 -13.17 -4.93
CA LEU A 111 1.82 -13.79 -5.33
C LEU A 111 1.44 -14.91 -4.35
N SER A 112 0.15 -15.20 -4.25
CA SER A 112 -0.31 -16.40 -3.55
C SER A 112 0.19 -17.67 -4.26
N THR A 113 0.28 -18.77 -3.53
CA THR A 113 0.78 -20.05 -4.07
C THR A 113 -0.14 -20.64 -5.16
N GLU A 114 -1.43 -20.31 -5.07
CA GLU A 114 -2.49 -20.75 -5.98
C GLU A 114 -2.53 -19.91 -7.26
N MET A 115 -2.14 -18.64 -7.18
CA MET A 115 -2.12 -17.74 -8.34
C MET A 115 -0.98 -18.11 -9.28
N LEU A 116 -1.33 -18.39 -10.53
CA LEU A 116 -0.39 -18.60 -11.63
C LEU A 116 -0.57 -17.47 -12.64
N THR A 117 0.43 -16.60 -12.77
CA THR A 117 0.47 -15.58 -13.82
C THR A 117 1.75 -15.65 -14.62
N HIS A 118 1.62 -15.55 -15.94
CA HIS A 118 2.75 -15.54 -16.87
C HIS A 118 3.10 -14.13 -17.34
N THR A 119 2.42 -13.10 -16.83
CA THR A 119 2.57 -11.72 -17.30
C THR A 119 2.90 -10.80 -16.14
N CYS A 120 3.93 -9.97 -16.33
CA CYS A 120 4.32 -8.97 -15.36
C CYS A 120 3.24 -7.88 -15.26
N PRO A 121 2.70 -7.58 -14.07
CA PRO A 121 1.62 -6.62 -13.91
C PRO A 121 2.05 -5.16 -14.12
N PHE A 122 3.36 -4.89 -14.14
CA PHE A 122 3.90 -3.54 -14.30
C PHE A 122 4.23 -3.19 -15.75
N CYS A 123 4.82 -4.12 -16.50
CA CYS A 123 5.26 -3.85 -17.88
C CYS A 123 4.58 -4.72 -18.95
N GLY A 124 3.74 -5.68 -18.57
CA GLY A 124 3.05 -6.57 -19.49
C GLY A 124 3.94 -7.61 -20.17
N SER A 125 5.20 -7.75 -19.74
CA SER A 125 6.12 -8.74 -20.32
C SER A 125 5.82 -10.16 -19.81
N ASN A 126 5.97 -11.14 -20.70
CA ASN A 126 5.87 -12.57 -20.36
C ASN A 126 7.21 -13.20 -19.95
N ALA A 127 8.29 -12.42 -19.97
CA ALA A 127 9.60 -12.86 -19.49
C ALA A 127 9.63 -12.77 -17.96
N VAL A 128 9.03 -13.75 -17.30
CA VAL A 128 8.90 -13.82 -15.84
C VAL A 128 9.39 -15.17 -15.32
N VAL A 129 10.05 -15.13 -14.16
CA VAL A 129 10.49 -16.32 -13.42
C VAL A 129 9.73 -16.33 -12.09
N GLN A 130 9.13 -17.46 -11.76
CA GLN A 130 8.47 -17.64 -10.46
C GLN A 130 9.34 -18.50 -9.54
N THR A 131 9.61 -18.01 -8.34
CA THR A 131 10.38 -18.70 -7.30
C THR A 131 9.60 -18.71 -5.98
N LYS A 132 10.09 -19.46 -4.99
CA LYS A 132 9.54 -19.35 -3.62
C LYS A 132 9.85 -17.97 -3.06
N ALA A 133 8.87 -17.31 -2.46
CA ALA A 133 9.09 -16.00 -1.86
C ALA A 133 10.05 -16.11 -0.66
N PRO A 134 10.97 -15.15 -0.50
CA PRO A 134 11.86 -15.11 0.66
C PRO A 134 11.05 -14.95 1.96
N GLN A 135 11.50 -15.65 3.00
CA GLN A 135 10.92 -15.56 4.35
C GLN A 135 11.57 -14.47 5.20
N ASP A 136 12.69 -13.91 4.75
CA ASP A 136 13.42 -12.84 5.45
C ASP A 136 13.04 -11.44 4.93
N VAL A 137 11.74 -11.23 4.71
CA VAL A 137 11.20 -9.93 4.29
C VAL A 137 10.33 -9.40 5.41
N LEU A 138 10.45 -8.11 5.71
CA LEU A 138 9.59 -7.44 6.68
C LEU A 138 8.13 -7.55 6.27
N ARG A 139 7.31 -8.14 7.15
CA ARG A 139 5.87 -8.29 6.90
C ARG A 139 5.20 -6.91 6.96
N PRO A 140 4.29 -6.60 6.01
CA PRO A 140 3.40 -5.46 6.17
C PRO A 140 2.59 -5.61 7.46
N ARG A 141 2.42 -4.51 8.21
CA ARG A 141 1.61 -4.53 9.45
C ARG A 141 0.15 -4.16 9.21
N PHE A 142 -0.07 -3.29 8.23
CA PHE A 142 -1.38 -2.77 7.87
C PHE A 142 -1.52 -2.72 6.35
N LEU A 143 -2.76 -2.74 5.89
CA LEU A 143 -3.12 -2.56 4.49
C LEU A 143 -4.39 -1.72 4.37
N VAL A 144 -4.59 -1.11 3.20
CA VAL A 144 -5.83 -0.40 2.86
C VAL A 144 -6.66 -1.34 1.99
N PRO A 145 -7.85 -1.78 2.43
CA PRO A 145 -8.65 -2.73 1.68
C PRO A 145 -9.15 -2.11 0.36
N PHE A 146 -9.28 -2.93 -0.67
CA PHE A 146 -9.89 -2.49 -1.93
C PHE A 146 -11.39 -2.23 -1.72
N VAL A 147 -11.81 -1.00 -1.99
CA VAL A 147 -13.23 -0.59 -1.94
C VAL A 147 -13.86 -0.44 -3.33
N THR A 148 -13.04 -0.40 -4.37
CA THR A 148 -13.48 -0.20 -5.76
C THR A 148 -13.45 -1.53 -6.49
N THR A 149 -14.58 -1.91 -7.09
CA THR A 149 -14.67 -3.13 -7.90
C THR A 149 -14.07 -2.94 -9.29
N THR A 150 -13.72 -4.04 -9.96
CA THR A 150 -13.19 -4.03 -11.34
C THR A 150 -14.11 -3.31 -12.32
N ASP A 151 -15.43 -3.46 -12.19
CA ASP A 151 -16.39 -2.79 -13.07
C ASP A 151 -16.44 -1.28 -12.83
N GLN A 152 -16.33 -0.83 -11.57
CA GLN A 152 -16.20 0.60 -11.26
C GLN A 152 -14.90 1.17 -11.84
N CYS A 153 -13.79 0.42 -11.79
CA CYS A 153 -12.54 0.81 -12.44
C CYS A 153 -12.73 0.97 -13.96
N ARG A 154 -13.37 0.00 -14.62
CA ARG A 154 -13.69 0.08 -16.07
C ARG A 154 -14.51 1.31 -16.42
N GLN A 155 -15.55 1.61 -15.63
CA GLN A 155 -16.39 2.79 -15.85
C GLN A 155 -15.59 4.10 -15.69
N LYS A 156 -14.80 4.23 -14.62
CA LYS A 156 -13.94 5.41 -14.39
C LYS A 156 -12.92 5.60 -15.52
N THR A 157 -12.27 4.53 -15.95
CA THR A 157 -11.34 4.57 -17.09
C THR A 157 -12.04 4.99 -18.37
N ALA A 158 -13.25 4.46 -18.65
CA ALA A 158 -14.02 4.84 -19.83
C ALA A 158 -14.41 6.33 -19.83
N VAL A 159 -14.82 6.87 -18.67
CA VAL A 159 -15.12 8.31 -18.51
C VAL A 159 -13.87 9.16 -18.75
N TRP A 160 -12.74 8.79 -18.15
CA TRP A 160 -11.48 9.50 -18.35
C TRP A 160 -11.01 9.46 -19.81
N LEU A 161 -11.13 8.30 -20.48
CA LEU A 161 -10.76 8.18 -21.88
C LEU A 161 -11.68 8.95 -22.84
N ASN A 162 -12.89 9.33 -22.40
CA ASN A 162 -13.82 10.15 -23.15
C ASN A 162 -13.69 11.65 -22.84
N SER A 163 -12.88 12.05 -21.85
CA SER A 163 -12.82 13.44 -21.39
C SER A 163 -11.92 14.34 -22.26
N SER A 164 -11.18 13.79 -23.21
CA SER A 164 -10.25 14.55 -24.07
C SER A 164 -10.37 14.14 -25.53
N TRP A 165 -10.44 15.14 -26.42
CA TRP A 165 -10.49 14.95 -27.87
C TRP A 165 -9.17 14.41 -28.44
N MET A 166 -8.05 14.51 -27.69
CA MET A 166 -6.73 14.07 -28.12
C MET A 166 -6.47 12.57 -27.90
N LEU A 167 -7.42 11.83 -27.32
CA LEU A 167 -7.23 10.41 -27.01
C LEU A 167 -7.63 9.52 -28.20
N PRO A 168 -6.76 8.59 -28.65
CA PRO A 168 -7.06 7.72 -29.77
C PRO A 168 -8.25 6.81 -29.52
N LYS A 169 -9.13 6.65 -30.52
CA LYS A 169 -10.30 5.75 -30.43
C LYS A 169 -9.90 4.28 -30.22
N ASP A 170 -8.73 3.86 -30.69
CA ASP A 170 -8.27 2.49 -30.51
C ASP A 170 -7.85 2.19 -29.06
N LEU A 171 -7.35 3.19 -28.33
CA LEU A 171 -7.08 3.08 -26.89
C LEU A 171 -8.39 2.82 -26.11
N GLN A 172 -9.49 3.47 -26.53
CA GLN A 172 -10.80 3.24 -25.92
C GLN A 172 -11.31 1.81 -26.14
N LYS A 173 -11.06 1.23 -27.32
CA LYS A 173 -11.44 -0.17 -27.61
C LYS A 173 -10.63 -1.13 -26.74
N LEU A 174 -9.31 -0.93 -26.66
CA LEU A 174 -8.42 -1.75 -25.84
C LEU A 174 -8.78 -1.69 -24.35
N ALA A 175 -9.11 -0.52 -23.83
CA ALA A 175 -9.47 -0.35 -22.43
C ALA A 175 -10.76 -1.09 -22.02
N ARG A 176 -11.66 -1.39 -22.97
CA ARG A 176 -12.88 -2.17 -22.71
C ARG A 176 -12.58 -3.65 -22.48
N SER A 177 -11.58 -4.19 -23.16
CA SER A 177 -11.15 -5.59 -23.04
C SER A 177 -10.00 -5.76 -22.04
N ALA A 178 -9.51 -4.69 -21.42
CA ALA A 178 -8.42 -4.76 -20.46
C ALA A 178 -8.84 -5.48 -19.18
N GLU A 179 -7.96 -6.35 -18.71
CA GLU A 179 -8.04 -6.95 -17.38
C GLU A 179 -7.43 -5.97 -16.37
N TYR A 180 -8.11 -5.79 -15.23
CA TYR A 180 -7.64 -4.95 -14.13
C TYR A 180 -7.17 -5.90 -13.03
N THR A 181 -5.88 -5.86 -12.73
CA THR A 181 -5.29 -6.64 -11.64
C THR A 181 -5.12 -5.72 -10.42
N PRO A 182 -5.72 -6.04 -9.26
CA PRO A 182 -5.46 -5.32 -8.03
C PRO A 182 -4.04 -5.63 -7.54
N ILE A 183 -3.30 -4.60 -7.14
CA ILE A 183 -1.90 -4.74 -6.69
C ILE A 183 -1.70 -3.86 -5.46
N TYR A 184 -1.03 -4.40 -4.45
CA TYR A 184 -0.56 -3.61 -3.31
C TYR A 184 0.87 -3.13 -3.55
N ILE A 185 1.12 -1.88 -3.20
CA ILE A 185 2.45 -1.26 -3.25
C ILE A 185 2.90 -1.03 -1.81
N PRO A 186 4.11 -1.48 -1.43
CA PRO A 186 4.60 -1.25 -0.08
C PRO A 186 4.94 0.22 0.14
N PHE A 187 4.47 0.77 1.25
CA PHE A 187 4.78 2.12 1.74
C PHE A 187 5.19 2.06 3.20
N TRP A 188 6.08 2.98 3.57
CA TRP A 188 6.39 3.35 4.94
C TRP A 188 5.62 4.62 5.29
N THR A 189 5.01 4.65 6.47
CA THR A 189 4.45 5.87 7.06
C THR A 189 5.45 6.39 8.09
N PHE A 190 5.64 7.71 8.11
CA PHE A 190 6.51 8.36 9.08
C PHE A 190 5.86 9.63 9.62
N ASP A 191 5.92 9.78 10.93
CA ASP A 191 5.64 11.03 11.58
C ASP A 191 6.88 11.93 11.58
N ALA A 192 6.68 13.18 11.18
CA ALA A 192 7.76 14.15 11.05
C ALA A 192 7.40 15.46 11.74
N ARG A 193 8.19 15.81 12.77
CA ARG A 193 8.18 17.15 13.36
C ARG A 193 9.30 17.98 12.73
N THR A 194 8.94 18.90 11.85
CA THR A 194 9.88 19.79 11.17
C THR A 194 9.90 21.15 11.86
N THR A 195 11.07 21.55 12.36
CA THR A 195 11.30 22.90 12.88
C THR A 195 12.22 23.66 11.93
N ALA A 196 11.74 24.74 11.33
CA ALA A 196 12.52 25.54 10.37
C ALA A 196 12.56 27.00 10.81
N ALA A 197 13.76 27.56 10.86
CA ALA A 197 13.94 29.02 10.89
C ALA A 197 13.87 29.55 9.46
N TRP A 198 13.10 30.61 9.24
CA TRP A 198 12.97 31.23 7.93
C TRP A 198 13.31 32.71 8.00
N ARG A 199 13.77 33.22 6.86
CA ARG A 199 14.00 34.65 6.61
C ARG A 199 13.53 34.94 5.19
N ALA A 200 12.63 35.89 5.04
CA ALA A 200 12.06 36.26 3.74
C ALA A 200 11.81 37.76 3.66
N GLU A 201 11.89 38.32 2.45
CA GLU A 201 11.41 39.68 2.20
C GLU A 201 9.89 39.65 2.11
N VAL A 202 9.23 40.38 3.01
CA VAL A 202 7.78 40.47 3.06
C VAL A 202 7.37 41.86 2.64
N ARG A 203 6.41 41.93 1.72
CA ARG A 203 5.79 43.19 1.33
C ARG A 203 4.84 43.63 2.44
N ASN A 204 5.17 44.73 3.10
CA ASN A 204 4.30 45.29 4.12
C ASN A 204 3.25 46.20 3.45
N THR A 205 2.00 45.75 3.37
CA THR A 205 0.89 46.57 2.83
C THR A 205 0.39 47.63 3.82
N ASP A 206 0.83 47.56 5.08
CA ASP A 206 0.37 48.42 6.19
C ASP A 206 1.25 49.68 6.37
N ALA A 207 1.73 50.29 5.29
CA ALA A 207 2.42 51.60 5.33
C ALA A 207 1.56 52.74 5.94
N LYS A 208 0.26 52.50 6.20
CA LYS A 208 -0.64 53.44 6.88
C LYS A 208 -0.70 53.32 8.41
N ARG A 209 -0.13 52.28 9.05
CA ARG A 209 -0.26 52.07 10.52
C ARG A 209 0.92 52.55 11.38
N ARG A 210 2.03 53.04 10.80
CA ARG A 210 3.18 53.58 11.57
C ARG A 210 3.21 55.11 11.70
N ARG A 211 2.10 55.81 11.41
CA ARG A 211 1.91 57.20 11.87
C ARG A 211 1.10 57.14 13.16
N HIS A 212 1.47 57.97 14.13
CA HIS A 212 0.92 58.08 15.49
C HIS A 212 1.67 57.28 16.57
N SER A 213 2.91 57.68 16.84
CA SER A 213 3.33 57.97 18.22
C SER A 213 4.63 58.79 18.21
N ALA A 214 4.53 60.04 17.77
CA ALA A 214 5.54 61.05 18.06
C ALA A 214 4.81 62.36 18.30
N SER A 215 4.33 62.55 19.53
CA SER A 215 3.95 63.86 20.05
C SER A 215 5.24 64.64 20.34
N ASN A 216 5.86 65.21 19.31
CA ASN A 216 6.68 66.41 19.46
C ASN A 216 6.93 67.00 18.07
N TRP A 217 6.25 68.13 17.84
CA TRP A 217 6.35 68.92 16.64
C TRP A 217 7.64 69.74 16.73
N ASN A 218 8.74 69.25 16.16
CA ASN A 218 9.90 70.09 15.89
C ASN A 218 10.19 70.09 14.39
N TRP A 219 10.06 71.26 13.78
CA TRP A 219 10.18 71.50 12.36
C TRP A 219 11.62 71.87 12.04
N GLU A 220 12.54 70.91 12.06
CA GLU A 220 13.85 71.13 11.43
C GLU A 220 14.03 70.21 10.23
N ARG A 221 14.18 70.88 9.09
CA ARG A 221 14.43 70.33 7.77
C ARG A 221 15.69 69.48 7.81
N SER A 222 15.62 68.23 7.36
CA SER A 222 16.64 67.79 6.40
C SER A 222 16.07 66.79 5.39
N SER A 223 16.38 67.15 4.16
CA SER A 223 16.14 66.51 2.89
C SER A 223 16.79 65.12 2.82
N LEU A 224 16.06 64.10 3.25
CA LEU A 224 16.14 62.80 2.62
C LEU A 224 14.73 62.44 2.17
N LEU A 225 14.40 62.91 0.97
CA LEU A 225 13.51 62.19 0.07
C LEU A 225 14.07 60.76 0.03
N LYS A 226 13.60 59.88 0.92
CA LYS A 226 13.68 58.45 0.65
C LYS A 226 12.94 58.31 -0.66
N LEU A 227 13.71 58.04 -1.73
CA LEU A 227 13.23 57.49 -2.99
C LEU A 227 12.58 56.14 -2.68
N GLY A 228 11.43 56.18 -1.99
CA GLY A 228 10.50 55.09 -1.96
C GLY A 228 9.95 55.00 -3.37
N ASN A 229 10.08 53.82 -3.97
CA ASN A 229 9.47 53.50 -5.24
C ASN A 229 8.04 54.10 -5.28
N ARG A 230 7.69 54.77 -6.38
CA ARG A 230 6.44 55.52 -6.58
C ARG A 230 5.16 54.74 -6.24
N ASP A 231 5.25 53.42 -6.07
CA ASP A 231 4.14 52.50 -5.79
C ASP A 231 3.91 52.19 -4.30
N GLY A 232 4.63 52.84 -3.37
CA GLY A 232 4.44 52.63 -1.92
C GLY A 232 4.80 51.21 -1.45
N GLN A 233 5.62 50.50 -2.22
CA GLN A 233 6.02 49.12 -1.94
C GLN A 233 7.31 49.12 -1.11
N GLN A 234 7.15 49.04 0.21
CA GLN A 234 8.28 48.79 1.11
C GLN A 234 8.39 47.27 1.35
N TRP A 235 9.56 46.73 1.04
CA TRP A 235 9.94 45.35 1.34
C TRP A 235 10.83 45.38 2.58
N ASP A 236 10.42 44.66 3.62
CA ASP A 236 11.18 44.53 4.86
C ASP A 236 11.60 43.06 5.03
N TRP A 237 12.81 42.84 5.54
CA TRP A 237 13.27 41.50 5.90
C TRP A 237 12.62 41.05 7.20
N GLU A 238 11.79 40.01 7.13
CA GLU A 238 11.20 39.37 8.29
C GLU A 238 11.88 38.01 8.53
N ASN A 239 11.91 37.59 9.79
CA ASN A 239 12.40 36.28 10.18
C ASN A 239 11.50 35.65 11.24
N GLY A 240 11.51 34.32 11.31
CA GLY A 240 10.69 33.59 12.26
C GLY A 240 11.09 32.14 12.37
N LYS A 241 10.40 31.42 13.26
CA LYS A 241 10.48 29.96 13.39
C LYS A 241 9.12 29.38 13.10
N THR A 242 9.08 28.33 12.30
CA THR A 242 7.87 27.54 12.05
C THR A 242 8.09 26.12 12.52
N ASN A 243 7.04 25.57 13.14
CA ASN A 243 6.98 24.18 13.55
C ASN A 243 5.83 23.54 12.77
N LEU A 244 6.16 22.58 11.92
CA LEU A 244 5.20 21.79 11.15
C LEU A 244 5.23 20.36 11.66
N PHE A 245 4.08 19.85 12.07
CA PHE A 245 3.91 18.42 12.33
C PHE A 245 3.23 17.79 11.11
N THR A 246 3.84 16.76 10.57
CA THR A 246 3.29 15.96 9.47
C THR A 246 3.07 14.57 10.00
N ASP A 247 1.80 14.19 10.08
CA ASP A 247 1.31 12.88 10.47
C ASP A 247 1.16 12.01 9.21
N ASP A 248 1.56 10.75 9.27
CA ASP A 248 1.40 9.76 8.19
C ASP A 248 2.13 10.11 6.85
N MET A 249 3.39 10.52 6.89
CA MET A 249 4.13 10.81 5.65
C MET A 249 4.46 9.53 4.87
N LEU A 250 3.81 9.34 3.71
CA LEU A 250 4.04 8.17 2.83
C LEU A 250 5.35 8.24 2.04
N VAL A 251 6.23 7.27 2.31
CA VAL A 251 7.48 7.00 1.59
C VAL A 251 7.39 5.64 0.91
N SER A 252 7.67 5.58 -0.40
CA SER A 252 7.63 4.32 -1.16
C SER A 252 8.66 3.33 -0.63
N GLY A 253 8.22 2.10 -0.34
CA GLY A 253 9.10 0.97 -0.04
C GLY A 253 9.69 0.31 -1.31
N SER A 254 9.22 0.71 -2.50
CA SER A 254 9.75 0.23 -3.78
C SER A 254 10.63 1.29 -4.45
N SER A 255 11.75 0.83 -5.02
CA SER A 255 12.69 1.64 -5.80
C SER A 255 12.41 1.62 -7.31
N LYS A 256 11.58 0.69 -7.78
CA LYS A 256 11.35 0.45 -9.23
C LYS A 256 10.20 1.27 -9.81
N LEU A 257 9.38 1.89 -8.96
CA LEU A 257 8.22 2.68 -9.38
C LEU A 257 8.58 4.16 -9.58
N SER A 258 7.98 4.78 -10.59
CA SER A 258 8.17 6.21 -10.86
C SER A 258 7.65 7.06 -9.71
N LYS A 259 8.55 7.84 -9.08
CA LYS A 259 8.20 8.77 -8.00
C LYS A 259 7.16 9.81 -8.43
N THR A 260 7.15 10.21 -9.70
CA THR A 260 6.18 11.17 -10.23
C THR A 260 4.78 10.58 -10.25
N LEU A 261 4.63 9.35 -10.75
CA LEU A 261 3.34 8.64 -10.75
C LEU A 261 2.87 8.38 -9.32
N LEU A 262 3.76 7.91 -8.44
CA LEU A 262 3.44 7.68 -7.03
C LEU A 262 2.96 8.96 -6.34
N LYS A 263 3.57 10.11 -6.61
CA LYS A 263 3.14 11.41 -6.07
C LYS A 263 1.74 11.80 -6.54
N GLN A 264 1.39 11.51 -7.80
CA GLN A 264 0.05 11.75 -8.33
C GLN A 264 -1.00 10.82 -7.71
N MET A 265 -0.61 9.61 -7.29
CA MET A 265 -1.49 8.63 -6.66
C MET A 265 -1.67 8.81 -5.13
N ARG A 266 -0.98 9.76 -4.49
CA ARG A 266 -0.86 9.89 -3.01
C ARG A 266 -2.18 10.06 -2.20
N GLY A 267 -3.36 9.97 -2.80
CA GLY A 267 -4.65 10.07 -2.13
C GLY A 267 -5.12 8.80 -1.41
N TYR A 268 -4.23 8.01 -0.82
CA TYR A 268 -4.63 6.80 -0.10
C TYR A 268 -5.38 7.17 1.19
N GLN A 269 -6.48 6.47 1.46
CA GLN A 269 -7.34 6.74 2.61
C GLN A 269 -6.83 5.99 3.85
N LEU A 270 -5.85 6.58 4.54
CA LEU A 270 -5.20 5.97 5.70
C LEU A 270 -6.13 5.78 6.91
N SER A 271 -7.25 6.49 6.95
CA SER A 271 -8.31 6.26 7.95
C SER A 271 -8.96 4.87 7.83
N ALA A 272 -8.79 4.17 6.70
CA ALA A 272 -9.35 2.85 6.45
C ALA A 272 -8.32 1.71 6.64
N LEU A 273 -7.18 1.96 7.29
CA LEU A 273 -6.17 0.94 7.56
C LEU A 273 -6.74 -0.20 8.40
N VAL A 274 -6.48 -1.43 7.96
CA VAL A 274 -6.78 -2.67 8.68
C VAL A 274 -5.47 -3.43 8.94
N PRO A 275 -5.39 -4.25 10.00
CA PRO A 275 -4.23 -5.12 10.22
C PRO A 275 -4.01 -6.05 9.04
N TYR A 276 -2.74 -6.34 8.77
CA TYR A 276 -2.37 -7.31 7.74
C TYR A 276 -2.88 -8.70 8.10
N ASP A 277 -3.64 -9.29 7.20
CA ASP A 277 -4.01 -10.70 7.21
C ASP A 277 -3.48 -11.36 5.92
N PRO A 278 -2.76 -12.49 6.00
CA PRO A 278 -2.28 -13.19 4.81
C PRO A 278 -3.37 -13.59 3.80
N THR A 279 -4.65 -13.63 4.19
CA THR A 279 -5.78 -13.91 3.28
C THR A 279 -6.11 -12.76 2.32
N PHE A 280 -5.63 -11.53 2.58
CA PHE A 280 -5.89 -10.38 1.70
C PHE A 280 -5.08 -10.36 0.40
N LEU A 281 -4.08 -11.24 0.24
CA LEU A 281 -3.06 -11.19 -0.80
C LEU A 281 -2.81 -12.55 -1.44
#